data_AF-A0A7K3CTU8-F1
#
_entry.id   AF-A0A7K3CTU8-F1
#
_cell.length_a   1.000
_cell.length_b   1.000
_cell.length_c   1.000
_cell.angle_alpha   90.00
_cell.angle_beta   90.00
_cell.angle_gamma   90.00
#
_symmetry.space_group_name_H-M   'P 1'
#
loop_
_entity.id
_entity.type
_entity.pdbx_description
1 polymer ?
#
loop_
_entity_poly.entity_id
_entity_poly.type
_entity_poly.pdbx_seq_one_letter_code
_entity_poly.pdbx_strand_id
1 'polypeptide(L)'
;MEQYEPHRLGPAQLAAMHRGYRNGRAALTRRSVLRASTGGALAIGGLGALTACGIPAAGKSQGEVSSDDHSAEEKRISFSNWTEYMDVDEKDENRRPTLEAFTKRTGITVKYTEDINDNVEFFGKVKPQLAAGQETGRDLICVTDWLAARLIRFGWVQKLDPANLPHAYTNLSAQFRDPDWDPGRSYSYPWTGISTVIAYNKKATGGREITSVSQLLDDPKLKGRVGFLSEMRDTVGMTLIDMGKDPADFTDDDFDAAIARLQKAVDRKQIRRFTGNDYTSDLAKGDIAACLGWAGDIVQLQADSPDVGFHIPDQGYITSTDNLLVPNKARHKKNAERLIDYYY
;
A
#
# COMPACT_ATOMS: atom_id res chain seq x y z
N MET A 1 -20.66 41.47 -0.23
CA MET A 1 -20.84 40.00 -0.30
C MET A 1 -20.47 39.62 -1.72
N GLU A 2 -19.18 39.40 -2.00
CA GLU A 2 -18.68 39.26 -3.38
C GLU A 2 -18.64 37.79 -3.79
N GLN A 3 -19.46 37.47 -4.79
CA GLN A 3 -19.48 36.20 -5.50
C GLN A 3 -18.36 36.19 -6.55
N TYR A 4 -17.62 35.08 -6.61
CA TYR A 4 -16.58 34.82 -7.58
C TYR A 4 -17.18 34.35 -8.92
N GLU A 5 -16.95 35.08 -10.01
CA GLU A 5 -17.24 34.61 -11.38
C GLU A 5 -15.96 34.08 -12.05
N PRO A 6 -16.00 32.93 -12.76
CA PRO A 6 -14.85 32.42 -13.49
C PRO A 6 -14.56 33.26 -14.74
N HIS A 7 -13.28 33.61 -14.93
CA HIS A 7 -12.78 34.47 -16.01
C HIS A 7 -13.22 34.00 -17.42
N ARG A 8 -13.91 34.88 -18.15
CA ARG A 8 -14.16 34.74 -19.59
C ARG A 8 -12.89 35.05 -20.38
N LEU A 9 -12.58 34.21 -21.37
CA LEU A 9 -11.46 34.39 -22.28
C LEU A 9 -11.58 35.70 -23.07
N GLY A 10 -10.47 36.44 -23.17
CA GLY A 10 -10.43 37.72 -23.87
C GLY A 10 -10.51 37.58 -25.39
N PRO A 11 -10.88 38.66 -26.11
CA PRO A 11 -10.97 38.67 -27.58
C PRO A 11 -9.69 38.21 -28.29
N ALA A 12 -8.52 38.48 -27.69
CA ALA A 12 -7.22 38.06 -28.20
C ALA A 12 -7.01 36.53 -28.10
N GLN A 13 -7.52 35.89 -27.04
CA GLN A 13 -7.42 34.45 -26.84
C GLN A 13 -8.37 33.70 -27.79
N LEU A 14 -9.59 34.22 -28.00
CA LEU A 14 -10.52 33.71 -29.00
C LEU A 14 -9.94 33.83 -30.43
N ALA A 15 -9.30 34.96 -30.76
CA ALA A 15 -8.64 35.14 -32.06
C ALA A 15 -7.45 34.20 -32.27
N ALA A 16 -6.71 33.85 -31.21
CA ALA A 16 -5.63 32.86 -31.27
C ALA A 16 -6.17 31.44 -31.52
N MET A 17 -7.26 31.05 -30.84
CA MET A 17 -7.93 29.76 -31.10
C MET A 17 -8.45 29.65 -32.54
N HIS A 18 -9.10 30.69 -33.06
CA HIS A 18 -9.60 30.69 -34.43
C HIS A 18 -8.49 30.60 -35.50
N ARG A 19 -7.29 31.14 -35.22
CA ARG A 19 -6.13 30.98 -36.12
C ARG A 19 -5.56 29.55 -36.10
N GLY A 20 -5.60 28.87 -34.95
CA GLY A 20 -5.16 27.48 -34.81
C GLY A 20 -5.97 26.48 -35.67
N TYR A 21 -7.27 26.74 -35.85
CA TYR A 21 -8.15 25.88 -36.66
C TYR A 21 -8.02 26.06 -38.17
N ARG A 22 -7.37 27.13 -38.65
CA ARG A 22 -7.24 27.39 -40.10
C ARG A 22 -5.90 26.97 -40.71
N ASN A 23 -4.80 26.94 -39.94
CA ASN A 23 -3.45 26.70 -40.50
C ASN A 23 -2.59 25.67 -39.71
N GLY A 24 -3.17 24.84 -38.82
CA GLY A 24 -2.46 23.78 -38.10
C GLY A 24 -2.89 22.35 -38.51
N ARG A 25 -2.12 21.33 -38.10
CA ARG A 25 -2.25 19.88 -38.39
C ARG A 25 -3.63 19.22 -38.05
N ALA A 26 -4.67 19.99 -37.74
CA ALA A 26 -6.03 19.56 -37.45
C ALA A 26 -7.06 20.02 -38.52
N ALA A 27 -6.65 20.30 -39.76
CA ALA A 27 -7.57 20.61 -40.85
C ALA A 27 -8.35 19.36 -41.29
N LEU A 28 -9.61 19.25 -40.89
CA LEU A 28 -10.54 18.23 -41.37
C LEU A 28 -10.88 18.50 -42.84
N THR A 29 -10.46 17.62 -43.75
CA THR A 29 -10.80 17.74 -45.17
C THR A 29 -12.19 17.18 -45.47
N ARG A 30 -12.86 17.67 -46.53
CA ARG A 30 -14.20 17.23 -46.96
C ARG A 30 -14.36 15.71 -47.15
N ARG A 31 -13.24 14.97 -47.31
CA ARG A 31 -13.23 13.50 -47.43
C ARG A 31 -13.47 12.77 -46.10
N SER A 32 -13.17 13.40 -44.97
CA SER A 32 -13.33 12.81 -43.63
C SER A 32 -14.78 12.84 -43.14
N VAL A 33 -15.56 13.84 -43.58
CA VAL A 33 -16.98 13.99 -43.21
C VAL A 33 -17.87 12.96 -43.92
N LEU A 34 -17.55 12.57 -45.15
CA LEU A 34 -18.30 11.58 -45.93
C LEU A 34 -18.11 10.13 -45.45
N ARG A 35 -17.06 9.82 -44.69
CA ARG A 35 -16.88 8.50 -44.04
C ARG A 35 -17.64 8.37 -42.72
N ALA A 36 -18.10 9.48 -42.14
CA ALA A 36 -18.87 9.46 -40.90
C ALA A 36 -20.39 9.30 -41.14
N SER A 37 -20.87 9.41 -42.39
CA SER A 37 -22.30 9.42 -42.71
C SER A 37 -22.86 8.13 -43.31
N THR A 38 -22.07 7.06 -43.46
CA THR A 38 -22.51 5.78 -44.10
C THR A 38 -22.77 4.62 -43.13
N GLY A 39 -22.89 4.88 -41.81
CA GLY A 39 -23.15 3.84 -40.81
C GLY A 39 -24.43 4.02 -39.97
N GLY A 40 -25.28 5.00 -40.28
CA GLY A 40 -26.28 5.50 -39.33
C GLY A 40 -27.76 5.41 -39.72
N ALA A 41 -28.18 4.61 -40.71
CA ALA A 41 -29.56 4.74 -41.20
C ALA A 41 -30.33 3.48 -41.63
N LEU A 42 -29.91 2.25 -41.33
CA LEU A 42 -30.75 1.06 -41.60
C LEU A 42 -30.50 -0.08 -40.61
N ALA A 43 -31.36 -0.19 -39.59
CA ALA A 43 -31.92 -1.44 -39.04
C ALA A 43 -32.44 -1.20 -37.60
N ILE A 44 -33.57 -0.50 -37.53
CA ILE A 44 -34.50 -0.61 -36.41
C ILE A 44 -35.07 -2.03 -36.48
N GLY A 45 -34.76 -2.87 -35.49
CA GLY A 45 -35.35 -4.20 -35.31
C GLY A 45 -34.34 -5.34 -35.35
N GLY A 46 -34.02 -5.90 -34.18
CA GLY A 46 -33.38 -7.20 -34.07
C GLY A 46 -32.00 -7.24 -33.40
N LEU A 47 -31.86 -6.72 -32.18
CA LEU A 47 -30.76 -7.09 -31.27
C LEU A 47 -31.27 -7.15 -29.82
N GLY A 48 -32.33 -7.94 -29.61
CA GLY A 48 -32.50 -8.64 -28.33
C GLY A 48 -31.66 -9.91 -28.39
N ALA A 49 -30.94 -10.22 -27.31
CA ALA A 49 -30.09 -11.39 -27.11
C ALA A 49 -28.65 -11.33 -27.66
N LEU A 50 -27.83 -10.40 -27.17
CA LEU A 50 -26.39 -10.64 -26.95
C LEU A 50 -25.88 -9.84 -25.74
N THR A 51 -26.48 -10.09 -24.57
CA THR A 51 -25.87 -9.74 -23.27
C THR A 51 -25.41 -11.03 -22.60
N ALA A 52 -24.22 -11.50 -22.98
CA ALA A 52 -23.57 -12.61 -22.29
C ALA A 52 -22.08 -12.31 -22.13
N CYS A 53 -21.68 -12.12 -20.88
CA CYS A 53 -20.32 -12.31 -20.36
C CYS A 53 -19.21 -11.34 -20.80
N GLY A 54 -19.47 -10.03 -20.76
CA GLY A 54 -18.40 -9.04 -20.61
C GLY A 54 -18.56 -8.32 -19.28
N ILE A 55 -17.65 -8.53 -18.33
CA ILE A 55 -17.55 -7.68 -17.13
C ILE A 55 -17.31 -6.25 -17.65
N PRO A 56 -18.20 -5.27 -17.40
CA PRO A 56 -17.94 -3.91 -17.85
C PRO A 56 -16.67 -3.40 -17.17
N ALA A 57 -15.83 -2.70 -17.92
CA ALA A 57 -14.70 -1.99 -17.34
C ALA A 57 -15.22 -1.11 -16.21
N ALA A 58 -14.60 -1.22 -15.02
CA ALA A 58 -14.98 -0.46 -13.84
C ALA A 58 -15.04 1.04 -14.19
N GLY A 59 -16.25 1.53 -14.42
CA GLY A 59 -16.51 2.94 -14.58
C GLY A 59 -16.16 3.62 -13.26
N LYS A 60 -15.41 4.72 -13.33
CA LYS A 60 -15.24 5.64 -12.20
C LYS A 60 -16.61 6.18 -11.80
N SER A 61 -17.34 5.46 -10.95
CA SER A 61 -18.40 6.08 -10.17
C SER A 61 -17.70 6.91 -9.09
N GLN A 62 -17.52 8.21 -9.36
CA GLN A 62 -17.26 9.21 -8.32
C GLN A 62 -18.54 9.40 -7.48
N GLY A 63 -18.95 8.35 -6.78
CA GLY A 63 -19.96 8.39 -5.74
C GLY A 63 -19.42 7.56 -4.59
N GLU A 64 -19.39 8.13 -3.38
CA GLU A 64 -19.11 7.39 -2.15
C GLU A 64 -19.98 6.14 -2.14
N VAL A 65 -19.37 4.98 -2.35
CA VAL A 65 -20.04 3.71 -2.12
C VAL A 65 -19.98 3.44 -0.62
N SER A 66 -20.60 4.32 0.17
CA SER A 66 -20.77 4.11 1.60
C SER A 66 -21.71 2.92 1.80
N SER A 67 -21.36 2.03 2.73
CA SER A 67 -22.28 1.00 3.23
C SER A 67 -23.28 1.61 4.20
N ASP A 68 -24.38 0.89 4.43
CA ASP A 68 -25.17 1.07 5.63
C ASP A 68 -24.31 0.66 6.84
N ASP A 69 -24.14 1.55 7.82
CA ASP A 69 -23.26 1.33 8.97
C ASP A 69 -24.05 0.73 10.14
N HIS A 70 -23.75 -0.52 10.46
CA HIS A 70 -24.44 -1.28 11.51
C HIS A 70 -23.79 -1.11 12.89
N SER A 71 -22.78 -0.24 13.05
CA SER A 71 -22.05 -0.02 14.32
C SER A 71 -22.96 0.35 15.51
N ALA A 72 -24.13 0.93 15.26
CA ALA A 72 -25.08 1.28 16.31
C ALA A 72 -25.63 0.04 17.03
N GLU A 73 -25.97 -1.00 16.26
CA GLU A 73 -26.62 -2.23 16.71
C GLU A 73 -25.61 -3.36 16.97
N GLU A 74 -24.55 -3.42 16.15
CA GLU A 74 -23.53 -4.46 16.21
C GLU A 74 -22.24 -3.92 16.81
N LYS A 75 -21.91 -4.37 18.03
CA LYS A 75 -20.66 -4.00 18.74
C LYS A 75 -19.52 -4.95 18.40
N ARG A 76 -19.10 -4.93 17.14
CA ARG A 76 -17.98 -5.72 16.64
C ARG A 76 -17.20 -5.04 15.52
N ILE A 77 -15.97 -5.52 15.29
CA ILE A 77 -15.07 -5.12 14.21
C ILE A 77 -14.32 -6.36 13.71
N SER A 78 -14.20 -6.52 12.39
CA SER A 78 -13.22 -7.42 11.76
C SER A 78 -11.99 -6.63 11.31
N PHE A 79 -10.83 -6.86 11.94
CA PHE A 79 -9.59 -6.13 11.68
C PHE A 79 -8.52 -7.05 11.09
N SER A 80 -8.11 -6.76 9.85
CA SER A 80 -6.97 -7.40 9.17
C SER A 80 -5.72 -6.54 9.30
N ASN A 81 -4.63 -7.13 9.75
CA ASN A 81 -3.37 -6.45 9.99
C ASN A 81 -2.16 -7.35 9.65
N TRP A 82 -0.97 -6.77 9.76
CA TRP A 82 0.30 -7.48 9.65
C TRP A 82 0.56 -8.40 10.84
N THR A 83 1.42 -9.39 10.63
CA THR A 83 2.05 -10.14 11.72
C THR A 83 2.91 -9.21 12.59
N GLU A 84 3.11 -9.56 13.86
CA GLU A 84 3.99 -8.80 14.78
C GLU A 84 3.52 -7.35 15.09
N TYR A 85 2.27 -6.99 14.79
CA TYR A 85 1.78 -5.60 14.92
C TYR A 85 0.89 -5.34 16.13
N MET A 86 0.68 -6.34 16.98
CA MET A 86 -0.18 -6.24 18.14
C MET A 86 0.48 -6.87 19.35
N ASP A 87 0.29 -6.24 20.51
CA ASP A 87 0.80 -6.72 21.79
C ASP A 87 0.26 -8.10 22.13
N VAL A 88 1.13 -9.00 22.59
CA VAL A 88 0.79 -10.33 23.07
C VAL A 88 0.92 -10.41 24.59
N ASP A 89 0.05 -11.18 25.24
CA ASP A 89 0.18 -11.45 26.68
C ASP A 89 1.39 -12.38 26.92
N GLU A 90 2.22 -12.06 27.92
CA GLU A 90 3.42 -12.84 28.26
C GLU A 90 3.13 -14.33 28.56
N LYS A 91 1.89 -14.67 28.93
CA LYS A 91 1.48 -16.02 29.31
C LYS A 91 0.61 -16.70 28.26
N ASP A 92 0.08 -15.95 27.30
CA ASP A 92 -0.82 -16.47 26.26
C ASP A 92 -0.70 -15.64 24.97
N GLU A 93 0.06 -16.17 24.01
CA GLU A 93 0.30 -15.58 22.69
C GLU A 93 -0.99 -15.36 21.87
N ASN A 94 -2.13 -15.92 22.26
CA ASN A 94 -3.41 -15.69 21.58
C ASN A 94 -4.17 -14.47 22.11
N ARG A 95 -3.73 -13.90 23.23
CA ARG A 95 -4.36 -12.74 23.84
C ARG A 95 -3.71 -11.46 23.35
N ARG A 96 -4.54 -10.43 23.18
CA ARG A 96 -4.12 -9.09 22.73
C ARG A 96 -4.57 -8.07 23.77
N PRO A 97 -3.76 -7.81 24.83
CA PRO A 97 -4.18 -7.02 25.98
C PRO A 97 -4.77 -5.64 25.63
N THR A 98 -4.23 -4.97 24.61
CA THR A 98 -4.74 -3.66 24.20
C THR A 98 -6.12 -3.74 23.54
N LEU A 99 -6.38 -4.76 22.72
CA LEU A 99 -7.71 -5.00 22.13
C LEU A 99 -8.75 -5.48 23.16
N GLU A 100 -8.32 -6.25 24.16
CA GLU A 100 -9.17 -6.63 25.29
C GLU A 100 -9.55 -5.42 26.14
N ALA A 101 -8.59 -4.52 26.39
CA ALA A 101 -8.84 -3.26 27.09
C ALA A 101 -9.81 -2.36 26.33
N PHE A 102 -9.67 -2.27 24.99
CA PHE A 102 -10.63 -1.60 24.12
C PHE A 102 -12.02 -2.21 24.23
N THR A 103 -12.11 -3.55 24.15
CA THR A 103 -13.38 -4.28 24.25
C THR A 103 -14.05 -4.02 25.60
N LYS A 104 -13.29 -4.07 26.70
CA LYS A 104 -13.79 -3.81 28.05
C LYS A 104 -14.33 -2.39 28.22
N ARG A 105 -13.70 -1.39 27.58
CA ARG A 105 -14.10 0.03 27.67
C ARG A 105 -15.33 0.35 26.82
N THR A 106 -15.46 -0.28 25.65
CA THR A 106 -16.44 0.13 24.63
C THR A 106 -17.58 -0.86 24.43
N GLY A 107 -17.40 -2.10 24.88
CA GLY A 107 -18.28 -3.23 24.55
C GLY A 107 -18.11 -3.74 23.12
N ILE A 108 -17.20 -3.16 22.32
CA ILE A 108 -16.97 -3.54 20.93
C ILE A 108 -15.95 -4.67 20.88
N THR A 109 -16.37 -5.84 20.41
CA THR A 109 -15.49 -7.00 20.22
C THR A 109 -14.66 -6.86 18.95
N VAL A 110 -13.38 -7.28 18.99
CA VAL A 110 -12.49 -7.19 17.82
C VAL A 110 -12.09 -8.60 17.39
N LYS A 111 -12.52 -8.98 16.18
CA LYS A 111 -11.96 -10.15 15.49
C LYS A 111 -10.70 -9.67 14.77
N TYR A 112 -9.56 -9.85 15.41
CA TYR A 112 -8.24 -9.54 14.85
C TYR A 112 -7.72 -10.70 14.00
N THR A 113 -7.12 -10.42 12.86
CA THR A 113 -6.55 -11.43 11.95
C THR A 113 -5.26 -10.91 11.34
N GLU A 114 -4.19 -11.69 11.51
CA GLU A 114 -2.85 -11.42 10.96
C GLU A 114 -2.73 -12.09 9.58
N ASP A 115 -3.51 -11.62 8.60
CA ASP A 115 -3.57 -12.19 7.25
C ASP A 115 -2.82 -11.36 6.19
N ILE A 116 -2.09 -10.34 6.63
CA ILE A 116 -1.23 -9.50 5.81
C ILE A 116 0.23 -9.90 6.07
N ASN A 117 0.83 -10.58 5.11
CA ASN A 117 2.25 -10.95 5.09
C ASN A 117 3.04 -10.09 4.07
N ASP A 118 2.32 -9.64 3.03
CA ASP A 118 2.81 -8.84 1.90
C ASP A 118 1.61 -8.10 1.29
N ASN A 119 1.77 -6.83 0.92
CA ASN A 119 0.67 -6.03 0.39
C ASN A 119 0.20 -6.53 -0.98
N VAL A 120 1.07 -7.11 -1.81
CA VAL A 120 0.69 -7.63 -3.14
C VAL A 120 -0.22 -8.85 -2.99
N GLU A 121 0.15 -9.78 -2.10
CA GLU A 121 -0.65 -10.95 -1.77
C GLU A 121 -2.00 -10.51 -1.17
N PHE A 122 -1.98 -9.64 -0.16
CA PHE A 122 -3.20 -9.16 0.47
C PHE A 122 -4.11 -8.41 -0.51
N PHE A 123 -3.54 -7.55 -1.37
CA PHE A 123 -4.28 -6.88 -2.42
C PHE A 123 -4.93 -7.89 -3.38
N GLY A 124 -4.24 -8.97 -3.72
CA GLY A 124 -4.80 -10.08 -4.49
C GLY A 124 -6.05 -10.71 -3.85
N LYS A 125 -6.11 -10.80 -2.51
CA LYS A 125 -7.23 -11.36 -1.75
C LYS A 125 -8.47 -10.45 -1.72
N VAL A 126 -8.29 -9.12 -1.69
CA VAL A 126 -9.40 -8.16 -1.52
C VAL A 126 -9.83 -7.47 -2.82
N LYS A 127 -8.95 -7.43 -3.83
CA LYS A 127 -9.21 -6.75 -5.10
C LYS A 127 -10.46 -7.25 -5.83
N PRO A 128 -10.74 -8.57 -5.96
CA PRO A 128 -11.92 -9.04 -6.68
C PRO A 128 -13.23 -8.47 -6.12
N GLN A 129 -13.36 -8.47 -4.79
CA GLN A 129 -14.55 -7.99 -4.08
C GLN A 129 -14.66 -6.47 -4.21
N LEU A 130 -13.58 -5.73 -3.93
CA LEU A 130 -13.58 -4.26 -4.01
C LEU A 130 -13.86 -3.76 -5.43
N ALA A 131 -13.28 -4.38 -6.44
CA ALA A 131 -13.53 -4.05 -7.85
C ALA A 131 -14.98 -4.36 -8.27
N ALA A 132 -15.62 -5.35 -7.66
CA ALA A 132 -17.02 -5.70 -7.86
C ALA A 132 -18.00 -4.90 -6.98
N GLY A 133 -17.51 -3.98 -6.14
CA GLY A 133 -18.33 -3.23 -5.20
C GLY A 133 -18.95 -4.08 -4.08
N GLN A 134 -18.32 -5.20 -3.75
CA GLN A 134 -18.73 -6.17 -2.74
C GLN A 134 -17.98 -5.96 -1.42
N GLU A 135 -18.55 -6.45 -0.33
CA GLU A 135 -17.88 -6.47 0.97
C GLU A 135 -16.66 -7.41 0.96
N THR A 136 -15.59 -7.00 1.64
CA THR A 136 -14.37 -7.81 1.82
C THR A 136 -14.44 -8.71 3.04
N GLY A 137 -15.49 -8.56 3.86
CA GLY A 137 -15.59 -9.15 5.20
C GLY A 137 -14.70 -8.47 6.26
N ARG A 138 -14.06 -7.34 5.93
CA ARG A 138 -13.14 -6.60 6.80
C ARG A 138 -13.67 -5.19 7.04
N ASP A 139 -13.69 -4.78 8.30
CA ASP A 139 -14.08 -3.43 8.70
C ASP A 139 -12.89 -2.48 8.77
N LEU A 140 -11.72 -3.01 9.14
CA LEU A 140 -10.47 -2.28 9.23
C LEU A 140 -9.35 -3.09 8.57
N ILE A 141 -8.54 -2.41 7.77
CA ILE A 141 -7.33 -2.97 7.17
C ILE A 141 -6.13 -2.07 7.49
N CYS A 142 -4.96 -2.67 7.68
CA CYS A 142 -3.71 -1.94 7.84
C CYS A 142 -2.80 -2.22 6.64
N VAL A 143 -2.47 -1.22 5.82
CA VAL A 143 -1.65 -1.42 4.61
C VAL A 143 -0.67 -0.28 4.40
N THR A 144 0.42 -0.57 3.70
CA THR A 144 1.51 0.38 3.49
C THR A 144 1.10 1.52 2.56
N ASP A 145 1.71 2.69 2.72
CA ASP A 145 1.47 3.94 1.98
C ASP A 145 1.08 3.74 0.51
N TRP A 146 1.86 2.94 -0.23
CA TRP A 146 1.64 2.74 -1.67
C TRP A 146 0.31 2.04 -1.97
N LEU A 147 -0.09 1.09 -1.13
CA LEU A 147 -1.33 0.35 -1.29
C LEU A 147 -2.51 1.19 -0.79
N ALA A 148 -2.34 1.89 0.34
CA ALA A 148 -3.30 2.89 0.82
C ALA A 148 -3.63 3.92 -0.28
N ALA A 149 -2.60 4.56 -0.86
CA ALA A 149 -2.72 5.50 -1.97
C ALA A 149 -3.44 4.90 -3.19
N ARG A 150 -3.15 3.64 -3.52
CA ARG A 150 -3.80 2.92 -4.63
C ARG A 150 -5.29 2.69 -4.35
N LEU A 151 -5.64 2.26 -3.13
CA LEU A 151 -7.04 2.01 -2.73
C LEU A 151 -7.85 3.31 -2.70
N ILE A 152 -7.26 4.41 -2.19
CA ILE A 152 -7.88 5.74 -2.21
C ILE A 152 -8.12 6.21 -3.65
N ARG A 153 -7.12 6.09 -4.53
CA ARG A 153 -7.26 6.48 -5.95
C ARG A 153 -8.33 5.67 -6.70
N PHE A 154 -8.53 4.41 -6.33
CA PHE A 154 -9.62 3.60 -6.87
C PHE A 154 -10.98 3.90 -6.24
N GLY A 155 -11.00 4.70 -5.16
CA GLY A 155 -12.21 4.98 -4.40
C GLY A 155 -12.73 3.74 -3.69
N TRP A 156 -11.86 2.85 -3.24
CA TRP A 156 -12.20 1.57 -2.61
C TRP A 156 -12.15 1.59 -1.08
N VAL A 157 -11.98 2.77 -0.49
CA VAL A 157 -12.00 3.01 0.95
C VAL A 157 -12.94 4.17 1.27
N GLN A 158 -13.51 4.14 2.47
CA GLN A 158 -14.48 5.12 2.92
C GLN A 158 -13.77 6.32 3.52
N LYS A 159 -14.33 7.52 3.29
CA LYS A 159 -13.87 8.73 3.97
C LYS A 159 -14.16 8.62 5.47
N LEU A 160 -13.15 8.88 6.29
CA LEU A 160 -13.28 8.82 7.73
C LEU A 160 -14.06 10.04 8.24
N ASP A 161 -14.84 9.87 9.30
CA ASP A 161 -15.53 10.94 10.00
C ASP A 161 -14.63 11.54 11.09
N PRO A 162 -14.13 12.78 10.93
CA PRO A 162 -13.26 13.42 11.91
C PRO A 162 -13.90 13.54 13.30
N ALA A 163 -15.23 13.59 13.40
CA ALA A 163 -15.93 13.66 14.68
C ALA A 163 -15.76 12.38 15.52
N ASN A 164 -15.43 11.25 14.89
CA ASN A 164 -15.14 9.99 15.58
C ASN A 164 -13.63 9.80 15.87
N LEU A 165 -12.78 10.76 15.50
CA LEU A 165 -11.32 10.67 15.56
C LEU A 165 -10.64 11.84 16.33
N PRO A 166 -11.18 12.31 17.48
CA PRO A 166 -10.62 13.48 18.17
C PRO A 166 -9.19 13.27 18.70
N HIS A 167 -8.86 12.08 19.23
CA HIS A 167 -7.51 11.77 19.74
C HIS A 167 -6.56 11.50 18.58
N ALA A 168 -7.00 10.74 17.58
CA ALA A 168 -6.21 10.51 16.37
C ALA A 168 -5.83 11.81 15.68
N TYR A 169 -6.77 12.74 15.55
CA TYR A 169 -6.46 14.08 15.09
C TYR A 169 -5.48 14.76 16.06
N THR A 170 -5.77 14.86 17.35
CA THR A 170 -4.94 15.64 18.28
C THR A 170 -3.49 15.14 18.39
N ASN A 171 -3.29 13.82 18.40
CA ASN A 171 -2.02 13.20 18.77
C ASN A 171 -1.15 12.81 17.55
N LEU A 172 -1.70 12.82 16.33
CA LEU A 172 -0.91 12.54 15.12
C LEU A 172 0.15 13.63 14.89
N SER A 173 1.42 13.20 14.93
CA SER A 173 2.59 14.03 14.69
C SER A 173 2.49 14.77 13.34
N ALA A 174 2.90 16.05 13.35
CA ALA A 174 2.77 16.97 12.21
C ALA A 174 3.40 16.43 10.91
N GLN A 175 4.52 15.70 11.00
CA GLN A 175 5.21 15.15 9.83
C GLN A 175 4.38 14.11 9.05
N PHE A 176 3.38 13.51 9.69
CA PHE A 176 2.53 12.48 9.07
C PHE A 176 1.15 13.01 8.66
N ARG A 177 0.87 14.31 8.83
CA ARG A 177 -0.49 14.87 8.68
C ARG A 177 -0.97 15.04 7.25
N ASP A 178 -0.06 15.21 6.30
CA ASP A 178 -0.43 15.64 4.95
C ASP A 178 0.39 14.91 3.89
N PRO A 179 0.27 13.57 3.79
CA PRO A 179 0.88 12.86 2.66
C PRO A 179 0.20 13.31 1.37
N ASP A 180 0.97 13.42 0.29
CA ASP A 180 0.50 13.82 -1.04
C ASP A 180 -0.64 12.93 -1.57
N TRP A 181 -0.68 11.67 -1.13
CA TRP A 181 -1.67 10.67 -1.53
C TRP A 181 -2.95 10.64 -0.67
N ASP A 182 -2.98 11.29 0.51
CA ASP A 182 -4.17 11.48 1.35
C ASP A 182 -4.11 12.83 2.11
N PRO A 183 -4.26 13.96 1.39
CA PRO A 183 -4.14 15.26 2.02
C PRO A 183 -5.11 15.44 3.19
N GLY A 184 -4.57 15.89 4.32
CA GLY A 184 -5.29 16.05 5.58
C GLY A 184 -5.80 14.77 6.24
N ARG A 185 -5.34 13.58 5.85
CA ARG A 185 -5.72 12.27 6.44
C ARG A 185 -7.23 12.02 6.43
N SER A 186 -7.83 12.20 5.25
CA SER A 186 -9.28 12.04 5.06
C SER A 186 -9.73 10.58 5.00
N TYR A 187 -8.83 9.66 4.65
CA TYR A 187 -9.16 8.25 4.41
C TYR A 187 -8.33 7.28 5.27
N SER A 188 -7.21 7.75 5.82
CA SER A 188 -6.22 6.91 6.49
C SER A 188 -5.70 7.56 7.77
N TYR A 189 -5.27 6.73 8.71
CA TYR A 189 -4.43 7.15 9.85
C TYR A 189 -3.22 6.22 9.97
N PRO A 190 -1.99 6.73 10.14
CA PRO A 190 -0.82 5.90 10.37
C PRO A 190 -1.00 4.95 11.55
N TRP A 191 -0.45 3.74 11.44
CA TRP A 191 -0.41 2.74 12.50
C TRP A 191 1.02 2.65 13.04
N THR A 192 1.95 2.29 12.17
CA THR A 192 3.36 2.06 12.49
C THR A 192 4.25 2.65 11.40
N GLY A 193 5.43 3.11 11.81
CA GLY A 193 6.51 3.46 10.90
C GLY A 193 7.34 2.22 10.57
N ILE A 194 7.74 2.10 9.31
CA ILE A 194 8.53 0.99 8.78
C ILE A 194 9.89 1.52 8.35
N SER A 195 10.94 0.78 8.65
CA SER A 195 12.29 1.02 8.16
C SER A 195 12.85 -0.28 7.63
N THR A 196 13.18 -0.32 6.34
CA THR A 196 13.87 -1.45 5.73
C THR A 196 15.34 -1.42 6.10
N VAL A 197 15.83 -2.47 6.73
CA VAL A 197 17.19 -2.58 7.24
C VAL A 197 17.86 -3.84 6.72
N ILE A 198 19.17 -3.93 6.91
CA ILE A 198 19.91 -5.16 6.67
C ILE A 198 19.93 -5.95 7.96
N ALA A 199 19.26 -7.09 7.99
CA ALA A 199 19.23 -7.99 9.12
C ALA A 199 20.19 -9.16 8.91
N TYR A 200 20.78 -9.67 9.99
CA TYR A 200 21.72 -10.79 9.92
C TYR A 200 21.70 -11.62 11.20
N ASN A 201 21.99 -12.91 11.06
CA ASN A 201 22.21 -13.81 12.17
C ASN A 201 23.72 -13.93 12.42
N LYS A 202 24.18 -13.50 13.61
CA LYS A 202 25.60 -13.45 13.99
C LYS A 202 26.27 -14.82 13.94
N LYS A 203 25.58 -15.90 14.33
CA LYS A 203 26.13 -17.26 14.23
C LYS A 203 26.25 -17.69 12.77
N ALA A 204 25.21 -17.46 11.98
CA ALA A 204 25.15 -17.84 10.57
C ALA A 204 26.20 -17.15 9.70
N THR A 205 26.61 -15.93 10.08
CA THR A 205 27.62 -15.09 9.42
C THR A 205 29.04 -15.28 9.98
N GLY A 206 29.21 -16.10 11.02
CA GLY A 206 30.50 -16.30 11.69
C GLY A 206 30.98 -15.06 12.46
N GLY A 207 30.04 -14.29 13.03
CA GLY A 207 30.29 -13.07 13.79
C GLY A 207 30.49 -11.82 12.95
N ARG A 208 30.35 -11.91 11.62
CA ARG A 208 30.51 -10.77 10.72
C ARG A 208 29.23 -9.95 10.68
N GLU A 209 29.37 -8.64 10.80
CA GLU A 209 28.28 -7.72 10.48
C GLU A 209 28.10 -7.62 8.96
N ILE A 210 26.84 -7.51 8.54
CA ILE A 210 26.46 -7.26 7.15
C ILE A 210 25.83 -5.87 7.11
N THR A 211 26.42 -4.98 6.33
CA THR A 211 26.19 -3.53 6.39
C THR A 211 25.77 -2.92 5.05
N SER A 212 25.77 -3.69 3.96
CA SER A 212 25.39 -3.19 2.63
C SER A 212 24.61 -4.21 1.81
N VAL A 213 23.78 -3.70 0.88
CA VAL A 213 23.07 -4.55 -0.08
C VAL A 213 24.09 -5.20 -1.04
N SER A 214 25.18 -4.51 -1.35
CA SER A 214 26.31 -5.09 -2.07
C SER A 214 26.86 -6.37 -1.42
N GLN A 215 26.99 -6.41 -0.09
CA GLN A 215 27.39 -7.66 0.59
C GLN A 215 26.33 -8.75 0.42
N LEU A 216 25.04 -8.42 0.55
CA LEU A 216 23.96 -9.38 0.32
C LEU A 216 24.01 -9.96 -1.11
N LEU A 217 24.28 -9.13 -2.12
CA LEU A 217 24.24 -9.53 -3.53
C LEU A 217 25.53 -10.18 -4.05
N ASP A 218 26.68 -9.81 -3.49
CA ASP A 218 27.98 -10.17 -4.08
C ASP A 218 28.89 -11.02 -3.16
N ASP A 219 28.67 -11.08 -1.84
CA ASP A 219 29.55 -11.86 -0.94
C ASP A 219 29.38 -13.37 -1.15
N PRO A 220 30.40 -14.09 -1.65
CA PRO A 220 30.31 -15.53 -1.90
C PRO A 220 30.12 -16.36 -0.62
N LYS A 221 30.44 -15.82 0.57
CA LYS A 221 30.21 -16.50 1.85
C LYS A 221 28.73 -16.54 2.26
N LEU A 222 27.89 -15.69 1.66
CA LEU A 222 26.45 -15.65 1.91
C LEU A 222 25.64 -16.44 0.87
N LYS A 223 26.29 -17.01 -0.13
CA LYS A 223 25.65 -17.64 -1.29
C LYS A 223 24.57 -18.67 -0.90
N GLY A 224 23.36 -18.47 -1.42
CA GLY A 224 22.20 -19.34 -1.20
C GLY A 224 21.54 -19.18 0.18
N ARG A 225 22.00 -18.21 0.98
CA ARG A 225 21.54 -17.92 2.35
C ARG A 225 21.14 -16.45 2.53
N VAL A 226 20.81 -15.77 1.44
CA VAL A 226 20.35 -14.37 1.46
C VAL A 226 18.87 -14.29 1.17
N GLY A 227 18.13 -13.54 1.98
CA GLY A 227 16.72 -13.20 1.75
C GLY A 227 16.55 -11.75 1.28
N PHE A 228 15.50 -11.50 0.50
CA PHE A 228 15.05 -10.15 0.17
C PHE A 228 13.54 -10.06 0.41
N LEU A 229 13.02 -8.85 0.56
CA LEU A 229 11.57 -8.65 0.72
C LEU A 229 10.87 -8.76 -0.63
N SER A 230 9.67 -9.33 -0.66
CA SER A 230 8.80 -9.34 -1.85
C SER A 230 8.25 -7.95 -2.18
N GLU A 231 8.23 -7.04 -1.21
CA GLU A 231 7.91 -5.63 -1.41
C GLU A 231 8.95 -4.97 -2.33
N MET A 232 8.54 -4.73 -3.58
CA MET A 232 9.42 -4.18 -4.62
C MET A 232 9.98 -2.80 -4.23
N ARG A 233 9.21 -1.98 -3.51
CA ARG A 233 9.65 -0.64 -3.09
C ARG A 233 10.83 -0.73 -2.14
N ASP A 234 10.82 -1.71 -1.24
CA ASP A 234 11.90 -1.97 -0.30
C ASP A 234 13.10 -2.57 -1.01
N THR A 235 12.91 -3.68 -1.72
CA THR A 235 14.01 -4.41 -2.36
C THR A 235 14.69 -3.61 -3.46
N VAL A 236 13.92 -3.01 -4.38
CA VAL A 236 14.50 -2.20 -5.45
C VAL A 236 14.99 -0.87 -4.91
N GLY A 237 14.28 -0.24 -3.98
CA GLY A 237 14.69 1.02 -3.36
C GLY A 237 16.02 0.89 -2.61
N MET A 238 16.18 -0.14 -1.78
CA MET A 238 17.45 -0.41 -1.11
C MET A 238 18.59 -0.73 -2.10
N THR A 239 18.27 -1.37 -3.22
CA THR A 239 19.26 -1.65 -4.28
C THR A 239 19.67 -0.37 -5.01
N LEU A 240 18.74 0.55 -5.28
CA LEU A 240 19.03 1.87 -5.86
C LEU A 240 19.92 2.70 -4.93
N ILE A 241 19.61 2.74 -3.62
CA ILE A 241 20.44 3.42 -2.62
C ILE A 241 21.86 2.87 -2.61
N ASP A 242 22.03 1.54 -2.62
CA ASP A 242 23.35 0.88 -2.66
C ASP A 242 24.12 1.17 -3.97
N MET A 243 23.40 1.47 -5.06
CA MET A 243 23.97 1.94 -6.33
C MET A 243 24.25 3.46 -6.36
N GLY A 244 24.01 4.18 -5.26
CA GLY A 244 24.18 5.63 -5.16
C GLY A 244 23.09 6.42 -5.89
N LYS A 245 21.89 5.86 -6.03
CA LYS A 245 20.74 6.47 -6.69
C LYS A 245 19.68 6.85 -5.67
N ASP A 246 18.95 7.92 -5.95
CA ASP A 246 17.83 8.35 -5.12
C ASP A 246 16.57 7.55 -5.49
N PRO A 247 15.98 6.75 -4.58
CA PRO A 247 14.75 6.03 -4.86
C PRO A 247 13.52 6.93 -5.08
N ALA A 248 13.60 8.23 -4.78
CA ALA A 248 12.57 9.22 -5.09
C ALA A 248 12.76 9.89 -6.45
N ASP A 249 13.95 9.82 -7.05
CA ASP A 249 14.29 10.46 -8.34
C ASP A 249 15.32 9.60 -9.11
N PHE A 250 14.81 8.68 -9.94
CA PHE A 250 15.61 7.75 -10.73
C PHE A 250 15.07 7.63 -12.17
N THR A 251 15.94 7.20 -13.10
CA THR A 251 15.57 6.98 -14.50
C THR A 251 15.17 5.53 -14.77
N ASP A 252 14.51 5.27 -15.92
CA ASP A 252 14.23 3.90 -16.36
C ASP A 252 15.51 3.05 -16.44
N ASP A 253 16.64 3.62 -16.90
CA ASP A 253 17.93 2.94 -16.96
C ASP A 253 18.45 2.57 -15.56
N ASP A 254 18.26 3.43 -14.57
CA ASP A 254 18.66 3.16 -13.18
C ASP A 254 17.82 2.02 -12.58
N PHE A 255 16.51 2.02 -12.86
CA PHE A 255 15.60 0.95 -12.46
C PHE A 255 15.98 -0.38 -13.11
N ASP A 256 16.17 -0.39 -14.43
CA ASP A 256 16.57 -1.58 -15.17
C ASP A 256 17.92 -2.11 -14.69
N ALA A 257 18.86 -1.23 -14.34
CA ALA A 257 20.14 -1.61 -13.75
C ALA A 257 19.97 -2.26 -12.37
N ALA A 258 19.09 -1.74 -11.50
CA ALA A 258 18.80 -2.34 -10.20
C ALA A 258 18.14 -3.72 -10.35
N ILE A 259 17.17 -3.86 -11.26
CA ILE A 259 16.54 -5.14 -11.59
C ILE A 259 17.58 -6.13 -12.13
N ALA A 260 18.45 -5.72 -13.05
CA ALA A 260 19.51 -6.57 -13.60
C ALA A 260 20.49 -7.02 -12.51
N ARG A 261 20.80 -6.17 -11.53
CA ARG A 261 21.66 -6.50 -10.37
C ARG A 261 21.01 -7.59 -9.50
N LEU A 262 19.72 -7.45 -9.19
CA LEU A 262 18.94 -8.46 -8.45
C LEU A 262 18.83 -9.77 -9.24
N GLN A 263 18.48 -9.71 -10.52
CA GLN A 263 18.36 -10.88 -11.40
C GLN A 263 19.67 -11.67 -11.48
N LYS A 264 20.80 -10.97 -11.63
CA LYS A 264 22.13 -11.59 -11.63
C LYS A 264 22.43 -12.34 -10.33
N ALA A 265 21.98 -11.81 -9.18
CA ALA A 265 22.12 -12.49 -7.90
C ALA A 265 21.23 -13.74 -7.81
N VAL A 266 20.00 -13.69 -8.34
CA VAL A 266 19.11 -14.85 -8.48
C VAL A 266 19.75 -15.92 -9.37
N ASP A 267 20.23 -15.57 -10.56
CA ASP A 267 20.83 -16.51 -11.53
C ASP A 267 22.07 -17.20 -10.97
N ARG A 268 22.85 -16.47 -10.16
CA ARG A 268 24.02 -17.00 -9.45
C ARG A 268 23.66 -17.84 -8.23
N LYS A 269 22.39 -17.97 -7.89
CA LYS A 269 21.86 -18.62 -6.67
C LYS A 269 22.42 -17.98 -5.39
N GLN A 270 22.66 -16.66 -5.43
CA GLN A 270 23.01 -15.88 -4.25
C GLN A 270 21.78 -15.72 -3.36
N ILE A 271 20.67 -15.24 -3.95
CA ILE A 271 19.40 -15.04 -3.28
C ILE A 271 18.69 -16.39 -3.14
N ARG A 272 18.24 -16.71 -1.94
CA ARG A 272 17.48 -17.91 -1.62
C ARG A 272 16.02 -17.76 -2.01
N ARG A 273 15.40 -16.63 -1.64
CA ARG A 273 13.99 -16.32 -1.87
C ARG A 273 13.68 -14.84 -1.61
N PHE A 274 12.52 -14.42 -2.12
CA PHE A 274 11.84 -13.18 -1.76
C PHE A 274 10.61 -13.53 -0.91
N THR A 275 10.39 -12.84 0.20
CA THR A 275 9.29 -13.13 1.13
C THR A 275 8.68 -11.86 1.73
N GLY A 276 7.45 -11.98 2.22
CA GLY A 276 6.90 -11.10 3.26
C GLY A 276 7.56 -11.36 4.62
N ASN A 277 6.83 -11.24 5.72
CA ASN A 277 7.32 -11.48 7.09
C ASN A 277 7.90 -12.88 7.35
N ASP A 278 7.65 -13.88 6.49
CA ASP A 278 8.17 -15.24 6.65
C ASP A 278 9.71 -15.35 6.81
N TYR A 279 10.49 -14.31 6.47
CA TYR A 279 11.94 -14.31 6.67
C TYR A 279 12.35 -14.37 8.16
N THR A 280 11.49 -13.93 9.09
CA THR A 280 11.82 -13.84 10.53
C THR A 280 12.20 -15.20 11.10
N SER A 281 11.41 -16.24 10.81
CA SER A 281 11.66 -17.60 11.26
C SER A 281 12.96 -18.17 10.70
N ASP A 282 13.25 -17.92 9.42
CA ASP A 282 14.47 -18.40 8.78
C ASP A 282 15.71 -17.71 9.33
N LEU A 283 15.61 -16.40 9.60
CA LEU A 283 16.71 -15.59 10.11
C LEU A 283 17.04 -16.01 11.54
N ALA A 284 16.03 -16.21 12.39
CA ALA A 284 16.20 -16.70 13.75
C ALA A 284 16.94 -18.05 13.80
N LYS A 285 16.53 -18.99 12.93
CA LYS A 285 17.17 -20.32 12.81
C LYS A 285 18.55 -20.27 12.15
N GLY A 286 18.86 -19.19 11.43
CA GLY A 286 20.08 -19.05 10.63
C GLY A 286 20.04 -19.80 9.30
N ASP A 287 18.86 -20.22 8.83
CA ASP A 287 18.66 -20.82 7.51
C ASP A 287 18.95 -19.80 6.40
N ILE A 288 18.57 -18.53 6.63
CA ILE A 288 19.17 -17.37 5.97
C ILE A 288 20.19 -16.73 6.91
N ALA A 289 21.34 -16.36 6.37
CA ALA A 289 22.41 -15.72 7.13
C ALA A 289 22.21 -14.20 7.24
N ALA A 290 21.64 -13.58 6.21
CA ALA A 290 21.33 -12.16 6.17
C ALA A 290 20.20 -11.86 5.17
N CYS A 291 19.49 -10.77 5.36
CA CYS A 291 18.43 -10.33 4.46
C CYS A 291 18.18 -8.83 4.53
N LEU A 292 17.37 -8.33 3.59
CA LEU A 292 16.56 -7.16 3.89
C LEU A 292 15.40 -7.58 4.81
N GLY A 293 15.10 -6.77 5.81
CA GLY A 293 14.00 -6.99 6.75
C GLY A 293 13.47 -5.67 7.30
N TRP A 294 12.37 -5.71 8.04
CA TRP A 294 11.78 -4.53 8.68
C TRP A 294 12.29 -4.41 10.11
N ALA A 295 12.78 -3.22 10.49
CA ALA A 295 13.43 -3.02 11.78
C ALA A 295 12.54 -3.42 12.99
N GLY A 296 11.23 -3.16 12.91
CA GLY A 296 10.27 -3.52 13.96
C GLY A 296 10.23 -5.03 14.23
N ASP A 297 10.18 -5.85 13.18
CA ASP A 297 10.24 -7.31 13.28
C ASP A 297 11.56 -7.75 13.92
N ILE A 298 12.69 -7.14 13.51
CA ILE A 298 14.00 -7.54 14.04
C ILE A 298 14.10 -7.23 15.53
N VAL A 299 13.59 -6.09 15.97
CA VAL A 299 13.56 -5.71 17.40
C VAL A 299 12.71 -6.69 18.21
N GLN A 300 11.55 -7.11 17.70
CA GLN A 300 10.73 -8.12 18.36
C GLN A 300 11.43 -9.47 18.41
N LEU A 301 12.01 -9.90 17.28
CA LEU A 301 12.70 -11.18 17.16
C LEU A 301 13.91 -11.30 18.10
N GLN A 302 14.56 -10.18 18.44
CA GLN A 302 15.70 -10.15 19.35
C GLN A 302 15.37 -10.60 20.78
N ALA A 303 14.10 -10.53 21.20
CA ALA A 303 13.67 -11.02 22.52
C ALA A 303 13.96 -12.52 22.68
N ASP A 304 13.68 -13.32 21.65
CA ASP A 304 13.83 -14.77 21.66
C ASP A 304 15.07 -15.26 20.87
N SER A 305 15.64 -14.41 20.02
CA SER A 305 16.77 -14.72 19.15
C SER A 305 17.91 -13.69 19.29
N PRO A 306 18.70 -13.73 20.37
CA PRO A 306 19.73 -12.71 20.67
C PRO A 306 20.89 -12.67 19.66
N ASP A 307 21.02 -13.72 18.83
CA ASP A 307 21.98 -13.78 17.74
C ASP A 307 21.56 -12.95 16.51
N VAL A 308 20.31 -12.50 16.44
CA VAL A 308 19.83 -11.65 15.36
C VAL A 308 20.24 -10.20 15.63
N GLY A 309 20.75 -9.53 14.60
CA GLY A 309 21.05 -8.12 14.59
C GLY A 309 20.58 -7.47 13.30
N PHE A 310 20.60 -6.14 13.28
CA PHE A 310 20.40 -5.37 12.07
C PHE A 310 21.40 -4.23 11.99
N HIS A 311 21.60 -3.75 10.77
CA HIS A 311 22.36 -2.57 10.44
C HIS A 311 21.51 -1.65 9.56
N ILE A 312 21.51 -0.37 9.88
CA ILE A 312 20.93 0.68 9.05
C ILE A 312 22.05 1.21 8.16
N PRO A 313 21.99 1.05 6.82
CA PRO A 313 23.09 1.47 5.96
C PRO A 313 23.35 2.98 6.02
N ASP A 314 24.61 3.38 6.09
CA ASP A 314 25.03 4.80 6.13
C ASP A 314 24.59 5.60 4.89
N GLN A 315 24.40 4.92 3.75
CA GLN A 315 23.95 5.55 2.50
C GLN A 315 22.46 5.89 2.50
N GLY A 316 21.71 5.43 3.51
CA GLY A 316 20.28 5.61 3.63
C GLY A 316 19.51 4.28 3.57
N TYR A 317 18.21 4.39 3.79
CA TYR A 317 17.29 3.26 3.83
C TYR A 317 15.88 3.67 3.43
N ILE A 318 15.07 2.70 3.02
CA ILE A 318 13.67 2.93 2.69
C ILE A 318 12.84 3.00 3.97
N THR A 319 11.94 3.99 4.03
CA THR A 319 10.95 4.14 5.09
C THR A 319 9.56 4.23 4.50
N SER A 320 8.56 3.77 5.25
CA SER A 320 7.14 3.91 4.92
C SER A 320 6.31 4.00 6.19
N THR A 321 5.02 4.28 6.07
CA THR A 321 4.04 4.00 7.13
C THR A 321 3.06 2.93 6.68
N ASP A 322 2.65 2.07 7.61
CA ASP A 322 1.41 1.32 7.48
C ASP A 322 0.27 2.16 8.03
N ASN A 323 -0.89 2.08 7.38
CA ASN A 323 -2.01 2.96 7.64
C ASN A 323 -3.29 2.15 7.83
N LEU A 324 -4.07 2.53 8.83
CA LEU A 324 -5.42 2.06 9.05
C LEU A 324 -6.37 2.70 8.04
N LEU A 325 -7.12 1.88 7.29
CA LEU A 325 -8.19 2.32 6.39
C LEU A 325 -9.45 1.49 6.62
N VAL A 326 -10.60 2.10 6.32
CA VAL A 326 -11.90 1.42 6.29
C VAL A 326 -12.25 1.08 4.83
N PRO A 327 -12.26 -0.20 4.42
CA PRO A 327 -12.65 -0.59 3.07
C PRO A 327 -14.08 -0.14 2.74
N ASN A 328 -14.36 0.08 1.45
CA ASN A 328 -15.75 0.23 1.01
C ASN A 328 -16.57 -1.00 1.37
N LYS A 329 -17.86 -0.76 1.63
CA LYS A 329 -18.80 -1.78 2.09
C LYS A 329 -18.45 -2.42 3.45
N ALA A 330 -17.49 -1.88 4.22
CA ALA A 330 -17.29 -2.27 5.61
C ALA A 330 -18.57 -2.10 6.42
N ARG A 331 -18.93 -3.10 7.22
CA ARG A 331 -20.22 -3.15 7.92
C ARG A 331 -20.23 -2.27 9.17
N HIS A 332 -19.06 -2.05 9.79
CA HIS A 332 -18.93 -1.37 11.07
C HIS A 332 -17.94 -0.18 11.02
N LYS A 333 -18.16 0.78 10.11
CA LYS A 333 -17.26 1.93 9.91
C LYS A 333 -17.04 2.72 11.19
N LYS A 334 -18.10 3.14 11.89
CA LYS A 334 -17.97 3.93 13.12
C LYS A 334 -17.28 3.17 14.25
N ASN A 335 -17.46 1.85 14.34
CA ASN A 335 -16.68 1.05 15.30
C ASN A 335 -15.19 1.01 14.91
N ALA A 336 -14.85 0.84 13.62
CA ALA A 336 -13.47 0.89 13.14
C ALA A 336 -12.81 2.25 13.43
N GLU A 337 -13.50 3.36 13.19
CA GLU A 337 -13.03 4.71 13.54
C GLU A 337 -12.77 4.87 15.04
N ARG A 338 -13.64 4.32 15.90
CA ARG A 338 -13.39 4.30 17.34
C ARG A 338 -12.17 3.49 17.74
N LEU A 339 -11.86 2.42 17.02
CA LEU A 339 -10.64 1.65 17.25
C LEU A 339 -9.42 2.44 16.81
N ILE A 340 -9.45 3.10 15.64
CA ILE A 340 -8.39 4.02 15.20
C ILE A 340 -8.15 5.07 16.29
N ASP A 341 -9.21 5.76 16.74
CA ASP A 341 -9.10 6.82 17.75
C ASP A 341 -8.53 6.34 19.08
N TYR A 342 -8.86 5.11 19.49
CA TYR A 342 -8.40 4.54 20.76
C TYR A 342 -6.88 4.33 20.84
N TYR A 343 -6.22 4.11 19.70
CA TYR A 343 -4.78 3.88 19.64
C TYR A 343 -3.93 5.15 19.60
N TYR A 344 -4.57 6.32 19.55
CA TYR A 344 -3.92 7.62 19.50
C TYR A 344 -4.02 8.38 20.81
#